data_AF-A0A3N5LY83-F1
#
_entry.id   AF-A0A3N5LY83-F1
#
_cell.length_a   1.000
_cell.length_b   1.000
_cell.length_c   1.000
_cell.angle_alpha   90.00
_cell.angle_beta   90.00
_cell.angle_gamma   90.00
#
_symmetry.space_group_name_H-M   'P 1'
#
loop_
_entity.id
_entity.type
_entity.pdbx_description
1 polymer ?
#
loop_
_entity_poly.entity_id
_entity_poly.type
_entity_poly.pdbx_seq_one_letter_code
_entity_poly.pdbx_strand_id
1 'polypeptide(L)'
;QLDVLAPGSWVRGPFPGDPGYSHLPWWSNGIGNLKGRNPGNFFYVGGTSMASPHVASVAALILQKNPSLAQSDVEDILKTSALAIPNTGSRDIWDNTVAATITWDTTCGTSTTCDAVGAGLVQADAALVATPNP
;
A
#
# COMPACT_ATOMS: atom_id res chain seq x y z
N GLN A 1 -0.79 2.03 -16.21
CA GLN A 1 -0.31 3.30 -15.64
C GLN A 1 -0.40 3.18 -14.12
N LEU A 2 0.39 3.93 -13.36
CA LEU A 2 0.25 3.99 -11.90
C LEU A 2 -0.85 5.00 -11.55
N ASP A 3 -1.80 4.61 -10.69
CA ASP A 3 -2.91 5.50 -10.31
C ASP A 3 -2.59 6.30 -9.05
N VAL A 4 -2.22 5.61 -7.96
CA VAL A 4 -1.93 6.22 -6.65
C VAL A 4 -0.83 5.46 -5.93
N LEU A 5 -0.16 6.15 -5.02
CA LEU A 5 0.79 5.61 -4.06
C LEU A 5 0.09 5.27 -2.75
N ALA A 6 0.60 4.28 -2.04
CA ALA A 6 0.15 3.93 -0.70
C ALA A 6 1.31 3.34 0.12
N PRO A 7 1.20 3.32 1.48
CA PRO A 7 2.23 2.76 2.32
C PRO A 7 2.53 1.29 1.99
N GLY A 8 3.77 1.04 1.56
CA GLY A 8 4.21 -0.30 1.17
C GLY A 8 5.60 -0.67 1.70
N SER A 9 6.28 0.20 2.42
CA SER A 9 7.59 -0.08 3.03
C SER A 9 7.45 -0.18 4.54
N TRP A 10 8.08 -1.19 5.16
CA TRP A 10 8.01 -1.44 6.61
C TRP A 10 6.56 -1.48 7.15
N VAL A 11 5.66 -2.13 6.41
CA VAL A 11 4.29 -2.33 6.86
C VAL A 11 4.27 -3.51 7.83
N ARG A 12 3.80 -3.26 9.05
CA ARG A 12 3.61 -4.30 10.06
C ARG A 12 2.26 -4.97 9.83
N GLY A 13 2.27 -6.26 9.51
CA GLY A 13 1.07 -7.06 9.35
C GLY A 13 1.07 -8.28 10.26
N PRO A 14 -0.10 -8.90 10.49
CA PRO A 14 -0.15 -10.23 11.07
C PRO A 14 0.68 -11.17 10.19
N PHE A 15 1.56 -11.92 10.83
CA PHE A 15 2.45 -12.86 10.19
C PHE A 15 2.35 -14.17 10.96
N PRO A 16 1.92 -15.26 10.32
CA PRO A 16 1.67 -16.49 11.05
C PRO A 16 2.97 -16.99 11.69
N GLY A 17 2.93 -17.18 13.02
CA GLY A 17 4.03 -17.76 13.79
C GLY A 17 4.00 -19.29 13.74
N ASP A 18 4.80 -19.95 14.59
CA ASP A 18 4.80 -21.42 14.71
C ASP A 18 3.38 -21.92 15.05
N PRO A 19 2.76 -22.80 14.23
CA PRO A 19 3.41 -23.63 13.21
C PRO A 19 3.14 -23.23 11.75
N GLY A 20 2.53 -22.06 11.53
CA GLY A 20 2.01 -21.56 10.25
C GLY A 20 2.95 -20.72 9.39
N TYR A 21 4.23 -21.05 9.20
CA TYR A 21 5.07 -20.35 8.20
C TYR A 21 4.68 -20.61 6.73
N SER A 22 3.56 -21.28 6.50
CA SER A 22 3.15 -21.68 5.17
C SER A 22 1.73 -21.22 4.93
N HIS A 23 1.57 -20.68 3.73
CA HIS A 23 0.37 -20.41 2.96
C HIS A 23 -0.54 -21.64 2.86
N LEU A 24 -0.93 -22.21 4.00
CA LEU A 24 -1.70 -23.43 4.09
C LEU A 24 -3.17 -23.06 4.28
N PRO A 25 -4.08 -23.80 3.62
CA PRO A 25 -5.52 -23.64 3.83
C PRO A 25 -5.90 -23.74 5.32
N TRP A 26 -7.01 -23.11 5.72
CA TRP A 26 -7.47 -23.03 7.11
C TRP A 26 -7.69 -24.40 7.80
N TRP A 27 -7.78 -25.49 7.04
CA TRP A 27 -7.88 -26.87 7.54
C TRP A 27 -6.54 -27.59 7.72
N SER A 28 -5.41 -26.94 7.45
CA SER A 28 -4.09 -27.57 7.57
C SER A 28 -3.49 -27.29 8.94
N ASN A 29 -3.10 -28.36 9.65
CA ASN A 29 -2.37 -28.30 10.92
C ASN A 29 -0.89 -27.95 10.73
N GLY A 30 -0.57 -27.07 9.77
CA GLY A 30 0.79 -26.83 9.25
C GLY A 30 1.86 -26.87 10.33
N ILE A 31 2.83 -27.77 10.21
CA ILE A 31 3.97 -27.93 11.16
C ILE A 31 5.21 -27.31 10.53
N GLY A 32 5.61 -26.12 11.00
CA GLY A 32 6.84 -25.44 10.57
C GLY A 32 7.96 -25.59 11.59
N ASN A 33 9.18 -25.95 11.16
CA ASN A 33 10.37 -26.04 12.03
C ASN A 33 10.97 -24.68 12.42
N LEU A 34 10.40 -23.57 11.94
CA LEU A 34 10.84 -22.22 12.27
C LEU A 34 9.95 -21.69 13.40
N LYS A 35 10.57 -21.29 14.52
CA LYS A 35 9.88 -20.62 15.63
C LYS A 35 10.11 -19.12 15.53
N GLY A 36 9.05 -18.38 15.23
CA GLY A 36 9.11 -16.92 15.19
C GLY A 36 9.59 -16.36 16.53
N ARG A 37 10.63 -15.54 16.49
CA ARG A 37 11.26 -14.96 17.70
C ARG A 37 10.44 -13.80 18.28
N ASN A 38 9.45 -13.28 17.54
CA ASN A 38 8.60 -12.17 17.97
C ASN A 38 7.34 -12.69 18.67
N PRO A 39 7.10 -12.33 19.95
CA PRO A 39 5.83 -12.59 20.59
C PRO A 39 4.74 -11.76 19.87
N GLY A 40 3.75 -12.44 19.27
CA GLY A 40 2.54 -11.80 18.77
C GLY A 40 2.12 -12.10 17.33
N ASN A 41 2.81 -12.94 16.56
CA ASN A 41 2.44 -13.25 15.16
C ASN A 41 2.34 -11.98 14.29
N PHE A 42 3.35 -11.10 14.33
CA PHE A 42 3.47 -9.93 13.46
C PHE A 42 4.86 -9.84 12.85
N PHE A 43 4.95 -9.31 11.64
CA PHE A 43 6.22 -9.06 10.95
C PHE A 43 6.14 -7.80 10.08
N TYR A 44 7.31 -7.22 9.81
CA TYR A 44 7.45 -6.09 8.91
C TYR A 44 7.78 -6.59 7.51
N VAL A 45 6.99 -6.18 6.53
CA VAL A 45 7.17 -6.55 5.11
C VAL A 45 7.11 -5.31 4.24
N GLY A 46 7.75 -5.40 3.07
CA GLY A 46 7.80 -4.33 2.09
C GLY A 46 7.42 -4.82 0.69
N GLY A 47 6.76 -3.98 -0.09
CA GLY A 47 6.41 -4.23 -1.48
C GLY A 47 5.08 -3.61 -1.90
N THR A 48 4.81 -3.61 -3.20
CA THR A 48 3.51 -3.21 -3.76
C THR A 48 2.36 -4.10 -3.25
N SER A 49 2.66 -5.34 -2.88
CA SER A 49 1.72 -6.24 -2.19
C SER A 49 1.21 -5.69 -0.85
N MET A 50 1.97 -4.82 -0.17
CA MET A 50 1.54 -4.16 1.06
C MET A 50 0.89 -2.79 0.81
N ALA A 51 1.23 -2.14 -0.30
CA ALA A 51 0.54 -0.92 -0.74
C ALA A 51 -0.90 -1.20 -1.22
N SER A 52 -1.09 -2.29 -1.98
CA SER A 52 -2.38 -2.69 -2.54
C SER A 52 -3.52 -2.80 -1.50
N PRO A 53 -3.38 -3.48 -0.34
CA PRO A 53 -4.45 -3.58 0.64
C PRO A 53 -4.81 -2.23 1.30
N HIS A 54 -3.89 -1.26 1.36
CA HIS A 54 -4.24 0.09 1.82
C HIS A 54 -5.20 0.78 0.84
N VAL A 55 -4.91 0.73 -0.46
CA VAL A 55 -5.79 1.29 -1.50
C VAL A 55 -7.14 0.57 -1.52
N ALA A 56 -7.13 -0.77 -1.44
CA ALA A 56 -8.35 -1.57 -1.38
C ALA A 56 -9.23 -1.23 -0.17
N SER A 57 -8.62 -0.93 0.98
CA SER A 57 -9.35 -0.50 2.18
C SER A 57 -10.02 0.86 1.99
N VAL A 58 -9.35 1.82 1.35
CA VAL A 58 -9.96 3.13 1.05
C VAL A 58 -11.10 2.97 0.04
N ALA A 59 -10.93 2.15 -1.00
CA ALA A 59 -12.00 1.82 -1.94
C ALA A 59 -13.22 1.19 -1.24
N ALA A 60 -13.01 0.31 -0.26
CA ALA A 60 -14.08 -0.27 0.54
C ALA A 60 -14.82 0.79 1.38
N LEU A 61 -14.12 1.78 1.95
CA LEU A 61 -14.74 2.89 2.68
C LEU A 61 -15.57 3.80 1.75
N ILE A 62 -15.08 4.08 0.54
CA ILE A 62 -15.82 4.82 -0.49
C ILE A 62 -17.14 4.10 -0.81
N LEU A 63 -17.08 2.80 -1.10
CA LEU A 63 -18.26 1.99 -1.43
C LEU A 63 -19.19 1.77 -0.23
N GLN A 64 -18.66 1.77 1.00
CA GLN A 64 -19.48 1.77 2.21
C GLN A 64 -20.31 3.04 2.32
N LYS A 65 -19.75 4.19 1.96
CA LYS A 65 -20.48 5.47 1.96
C LYS A 65 -21.49 5.55 0.81
N ASN A 66 -21.10 5.12 -0.39
CA ASN A 66 -21.98 5.10 -1.55
C ASN A 66 -21.78 3.82 -2.38
N PRO A 67 -22.65 2.80 -2.22
CA PRO A 67 -22.51 1.52 -2.91
C PRO A 67 -22.97 1.55 -4.38
N SER A 68 -23.51 2.67 -4.87
CA SER A 68 -23.97 2.83 -6.25
C SER A 68 -22.86 3.25 -7.23
N LEU A 69 -21.70 3.64 -6.70
CA LEU A 69 -20.55 4.07 -7.50
C LEU A 69 -20.01 2.93 -8.37
N ALA A 70 -19.66 3.26 -9.62
CA ALA A 70 -18.94 2.36 -10.50
C ALA A 70 -17.45 2.30 -10.11
N GLN A 71 -16.74 1.30 -10.62
CA GLN A 71 -15.30 1.18 -10.39
C GLN A 71 -14.53 2.43 -10.85
N SER A 72 -14.93 3.02 -11.98
CA SER A 72 -14.32 4.26 -12.50
C SER A 72 -14.51 5.44 -11.55
N ASP A 73 -15.68 5.57 -10.93
CA ASP A 73 -15.94 6.65 -9.98
C ASP A 73 -15.05 6.51 -8.73
N VAL A 74 -14.86 5.28 -8.25
CA VAL A 74 -13.96 4.98 -7.12
C VAL A 74 -12.51 5.31 -7.49
N GLU A 75 -12.06 4.91 -8.69
CA GLU A 75 -10.73 5.23 -9.18
C GLU A 75 -10.51 6.75 -9.29
N ASP A 76 -11.47 7.48 -9.86
CA ASP A 76 -11.41 8.94 -9.99
C ASP A 76 -11.38 9.64 -8.63
N ILE A 77 -12.20 9.19 -7.67
CA ILE A 77 -12.17 9.70 -6.29
C ILE A 77 -10.79 9.48 -5.67
N LEU A 78 -10.21 8.28 -5.81
CA LEU A 78 -8.89 7.97 -5.27
C LEU A 78 -7.80 8.86 -5.88
N LYS A 79 -7.83 9.09 -7.19
CA LYS A 79 -6.83 9.90 -7.90
C LYS A 79 -6.98 11.38 -7.59
N THR A 80 -8.19 11.91 -7.63
CA THR A 80 -8.43 13.35 -7.44
C THR A 80 -8.27 13.82 -5.98
N SER A 81 -8.40 12.91 -5.02
CA SER A 81 -8.20 13.19 -3.59
C SER A 81 -6.80 12.87 -3.07
N ALA A 82 -5.93 12.30 -3.89
CA ALA A 82 -4.57 11.94 -3.50
C ALA A 82 -3.74 13.18 -3.15
N LEU A 83 -2.85 13.03 -2.17
CA LEU A 83 -1.83 14.03 -1.85
C LEU A 83 -0.78 14.02 -2.96
N ALA A 84 -0.77 15.07 -3.78
CA ALA A 84 0.16 15.20 -4.89
C ALA A 84 1.62 15.10 -4.44
N ILE A 85 2.40 14.29 -5.16
CA ILE A 85 3.85 14.16 -5.00
C ILE A 85 4.51 14.66 -6.28
N PRO A 86 5.57 15.50 -6.20
CA PRO A 86 6.30 15.94 -7.38
C PRO A 86 6.81 14.76 -8.21
N ASN A 87 6.76 14.88 -9.53
CA ASN A 87 7.22 13.83 -10.47
C ASN A 87 8.71 13.50 -10.35
N THR A 88 9.50 14.41 -9.77
CA THR A 88 10.92 14.25 -9.47
C THR A 88 11.17 14.79 -8.08
N GLY A 89 11.96 14.08 -7.28
CA GLY A 89 12.18 14.48 -5.90
C GLY A 89 13.09 13.55 -5.13
N SER A 90 13.46 13.98 -3.94
CA SER A 90 14.26 13.20 -3.01
C SER A 90 13.79 13.40 -1.57
N ARG A 91 13.88 12.35 -0.75
CA ARG A 91 13.51 12.37 0.67
C ARG A 91 14.49 11.57 1.49
N ASP A 92 14.96 12.19 2.56
CA ASP A 92 15.73 11.49 3.58
C ASP A 92 14.76 10.75 4.51
N ILE A 93 14.98 9.45 4.65
CA ILE A 93 14.22 8.57 5.53
C ILE A 93 15.19 7.87 6.49
N TRP A 94 14.64 7.44 7.63
CA TRP A 94 15.34 6.55 8.53
C TRP A 94 14.90 5.11 8.24
N ASP A 95 15.81 4.30 7.68
CA ASP A 95 15.57 2.89 7.38
C ASP A 95 16.19 2.02 8.47
N ASN A 96 15.38 1.72 9.49
CA ASN A 96 15.70 0.88 10.66
C ASN A 96 16.94 1.32 11.46
N THR A 97 18.14 1.12 10.91
CA THR A 97 19.44 1.45 11.51
C THR A 97 20.30 2.40 10.66
N VAL A 98 19.87 2.79 9.47
CA VAL A 98 20.66 3.62 8.54
C VAL A 98 19.78 4.73 7.95
N ALA A 99 20.31 5.95 7.87
CA ALA A 99 19.68 7.02 7.12
C ALA A 99 19.85 6.74 5.61
N ALA A 100 18.75 6.84 4.85
CA ALA A 100 18.74 6.63 3.41
C ALA A 100 18.08 7.81 2.72
N THR A 101 18.65 8.23 1.60
CA THR A 101 18.04 9.22 0.71
C THR A 101 17.36 8.47 -0.43
N ILE A 102 16.03 8.55 -0.52
CA ILE A 102 15.25 7.96 -1.60
C ILE A 102 14.95 9.04 -2.63
N THR A 103 15.49 8.86 -3.83
CA THR A 103 15.27 9.75 -4.98
C THR A 103 14.42 9.04 -6.02
N TRP A 104 13.50 9.78 -6.64
CA TRP A 104 12.69 9.31 -7.76
C TRP A 104 12.69 10.36 -8.86
N ASP A 105 12.57 9.89 -10.09
CA ASP A 105 12.42 10.72 -11.26
C ASP A 105 11.51 10.04 -12.29
N THR A 106 11.39 10.64 -13.47
CA THR A 106 10.59 10.12 -14.57
C THR A 106 11.39 9.19 -15.49
N THR A 107 12.56 8.70 -15.09
CA THR A 107 13.47 7.92 -15.92
C THR A 107 13.58 6.48 -15.40
N CYS A 108 12.89 5.56 -16.06
CA CYS A 108 13.03 4.14 -15.80
C CYS A 108 14.13 3.55 -16.70
N GLY A 109 15.22 3.07 -16.09
CA GLY A 109 16.32 2.46 -16.82
C GLY A 109 17.17 3.48 -17.58
N THR A 110 17.53 3.19 -18.84
CA THR A 110 18.48 4.00 -19.61
C THR A 110 17.83 5.11 -20.45
N SER A 111 16.53 5.03 -20.77
CA SER A 111 15.85 6.06 -21.57
C SER A 111 14.31 6.00 -21.60
N THR A 112 13.66 5.27 -20.69
CA THR A 112 12.19 5.13 -20.72
C THR A 112 11.54 6.13 -19.78
N THR A 113 10.71 7.04 -20.32
CA THR A 113 9.88 7.91 -19.48
C THR A 113 8.85 7.07 -18.74
N CYS A 114 8.78 7.19 -17.42
CA CYS A 114 7.81 6.49 -16.59
C CYS A 114 7.20 7.41 -15.53
N ASP A 115 6.03 7.00 -15.06
CA ASP A 115 5.32 7.66 -13.99
C ASP A 115 5.60 6.94 -12.67
N ALA A 116 6.37 7.58 -11.81
CA ALA A 116 6.77 7.04 -10.51
C ALA A 116 5.76 7.31 -9.39
N VAL A 117 4.80 8.24 -9.59
CA VAL A 117 3.98 8.79 -8.50
C VAL A 117 2.47 8.76 -8.74
N GLY A 118 2.02 8.55 -9.98
CA GLY A 118 0.60 8.60 -10.32
C GLY A 118 0.00 9.95 -9.93
N ALA A 119 -1.20 9.93 -9.34
CA ALA A 119 -1.82 11.11 -8.75
C ALA A 119 -1.23 11.50 -7.38
N GLY A 120 -0.41 10.65 -6.75
CA GLY A 120 0.21 10.88 -5.45
C GLY A 120 -0.24 9.90 -4.37
N LEU A 121 -0.02 10.25 -3.10
CA LEU A 121 -0.29 9.39 -1.94
C LEU A 121 -1.78 9.37 -1.59
N VAL A 122 -2.39 8.19 -1.50
CA VAL A 122 -3.80 8.03 -1.12
C VAL A 122 -4.11 8.70 0.23
N GLN A 123 -5.26 9.38 0.31
CA GLN A 123 -5.76 10.05 1.52
C GLN A 123 -7.19 9.57 1.80
N ALA A 124 -7.37 8.77 2.86
CA ALA A 124 -8.65 8.14 3.15
C ALA A 124 -9.74 9.15 3.55
N ASP A 125 -9.36 10.17 4.31
CA ASP A 125 -10.23 11.27 4.74
C ASP A 125 -10.67 12.15 3.55
N ALA A 126 -9.72 12.57 2.72
CA ALA A 126 -10.02 13.36 1.52
C ALA A 126 -10.89 12.58 0.52
N ALA A 127 -10.63 11.28 0.34
CA ALA A 127 -11.44 10.41 -0.51
C ALA A 127 -12.89 10.31 0.01
N LEU A 128 -13.08 10.16 1.32
CA LEU A 128 -14.40 10.12 1.94
C LEU A 128 -15.14 11.46 1.87
N VAL A 129 -14.43 12.58 1.93
CA VAL A 129 -15.02 13.92 1.70
C VAL A 129 -15.46 14.08 0.24
N ALA A 130 -14.65 13.63 -0.73
CA ALA A 130 -14.95 13.69 -2.16
C ALA A 130 -16.07 12.73 -2.60
N THR A 131 -16.31 11.66 -1.84
CA THR A 131 -17.35 10.68 -2.14
C THR A 131 -18.75 11.28 -1.94
N PRO A 132 -19.64 11.30 -2.96
CA PRO A 132 -21.01 11.81 -2.81
C PRO A 132 -21.87 10.89 -1.94
N ASN A 133 -22.94 11.44 -1.36
CA ASN A 133 -23.95 10.62 -0.67
C ASN A 133 -24.72 9.73 -1.69
N PRO A 134 -25.31 8.61 -1.25
CA PRO A 134 -26.14 7.75 -2.09
C PRO A 134 -27.30 8.46 -2.78
#